data_AF-A0A4Q4WR58-F1
#
_entry.id   AF-A0A4Q4WR58-F1
#
_cell.length_a   1.000
_cell.length_b   1.000
_cell.length_c   1.000
_cell.angle_alpha   90.00
_cell.angle_beta   90.00
_cell.angle_gamma   90.00
#
_symmetry.space_group_name_H-M   'P 1'
#
loop_
_entity.id
_entity.type
_entity.pdbx_description
1 polymer ?
#
loop_
_entity_poly.entity_id
_entity_poly.type
_entity_poly.pdbx_seq_one_letter_code
_entity_poly.pdbx_strand_id
1 'polypeptide(L)'
;MHLANPLALLLLALLSPLASAQFGFFDQMFGGGGGHGHGHGGGGGGGAQESQNVPSEPSFYQTHFERMHCDKYLCPDTLACVHFPHHCPCPWPANEDKFETGEGHRICVSKGGFKEGEAARKVELARKGML
;
A
#
# COMPACT_ATOMS: atom_id res chain seq x y z
N MET A 1 -7.30 47.92 35.11
CA MET A 1 -8.52 47.32 34.52
C MET A 1 -9.06 48.30 33.50
N HIS A 2 -8.74 48.13 32.21
CA HIS A 2 -9.31 48.97 31.15
C HIS A 2 -10.62 48.31 30.69
N LEU A 3 -11.74 48.90 31.10
CA LEU A 3 -13.07 48.51 30.63
C LEU A 3 -13.14 48.85 29.13
N ALA A 4 -13.31 47.83 28.30
CA ALA A 4 -13.51 48.00 26.86
C ALA A 4 -14.73 48.89 26.61
N ASN A 5 -14.58 49.91 25.75
CA ASN A 5 -15.62 50.90 25.47
C ASN A 5 -16.86 50.20 24.91
N PRO A 6 -18.05 50.31 25.54
CA PRO A 6 -19.26 49.61 25.12
C PRO A 6 -19.66 49.94 23.68
N LEU A 7 -19.26 51.11 23.17
CA LEU A 7 -19.51 51.53 21.79
C LEU A 7 -18.77 50.65 20.76
N ALA A 8 -17.55 50.21 21.10
CA ALA A 8 -16.75 49.34 20.22
C ALA A 8 -17.33 47.92 20.15
N LEU A 9 -17.88 47.43 21.27
CA LEU A 9 -18.60 46.15 21.32
C LEU A 9 -19.89 46.19 20.51
N LEU A 10 -20.62 47.31 20.57
CA LEU A 10 -21.85 47.49 19.79
C LEU A 10 -21.55 47.51 18.28
N LEU A 11 -20.51 48.23 17.86
CA LEU A 11 -20.08 48.27 16.46
C LEU A 11 -19.69 46.88 15.94
N LEU A 12 -18.95 46.08 16.72
CA LEU A 12 -18.58 44.73 16.32
C LEU A 12 -19.79 43.80 16.17
N ALA A 13 -20.80 43.94 17.03
CA ALA A 13 -22.03 43.16 16.96
C ALA A 13 -22.83 43.43 15.67
N LEU A 14 -22.86 44.68 15.18
CA LEU A 14 -23.60 45.05 13.97
C LEU A 14 -23.00 44.49 12.66
N LEU A 15 -21.71 44.12 12.63
CA LEU A 15 -21.08 43.54 11.42
C LEU A 15 -21.27 42.03 11.27
N SER A 16 -21.83 41.35 12.28
CA SER A 16 -21.97 39.89 12.32
C SER A 16 -22.93 39.25 11.29
N PRO A 17 -24.02 39.89 10.82
CA PRO A 17 -25.01 39.17 9.98
C PRO A 17 -24.67 39.11 8.47
N LEU A 18 -23.48 39.54 8.03
CA LEU A 18 -23.11 39.53 6.60
C LEU A 18 -22.59 38.18 6.09
N ALA A 19 -22.41 37.18 6.95
CA ALA A 19 -21.97 35.85 6.56
C ALA A 19 -23.16 34.91 6.34
N SER A 20 -23.91 35.08 5.25
CA SER A 20 -24.83 34.04 4.77
C SER A 20 -24.08 33.11 3.81
N ALA A 21 -23.85 31.87 4.19
CA ALA A 21 -23.38 30.83 3.28
C ALA A 21 -24.61 30.10 2.72
N GLN A 22 -24.98 30.35 1.47
CA GLN A 22 -26.04 29.62 0.79
C GLN A 22 -25.49 28.25 0.32
N PHE A 23 -25.55 27.23 1.17
CA PHE A 23 -25.13 25.86 0.83
C PHE A 23 -26.17 25.09 -0.02
N GLY A 24 -26.80 25.74 -1.01
CA GLY A 24 -27.79 25.09 -1.88
C GLY A 24 -27.22 24.07 -2.88
N PHE A 25 -25.89 23.95 -2.99
CA PHE A 25 -25.23 22.99 -3.89
C PHE A 25 -25.26 21.54 -3.38
N PHE A 26 -25.15 21.35 -2.07
CA PHE A 26 -25.05 20.02 -1.48
C PHE A 26 -26.38 19.27 -1.52
N ASP A 27 -27.52 19.97 -1.36
CA ASP A 27 -28.84 19.34 -1.50
C ASP A 27 -29.06 18.70 -2.88
N GLN A 28 -28.45 19.23 -3.94
CA GLN A 28 -28.59 18.67 -5.28
C GLN A 28 -27.65 17.48 -5.55
N MET A 29 -26.53 17.38 -4.80
CA MET A 29 -25.59 16.26 -4.90
C MET A 29 -26.00 15.08 -4.02
N PHE A 30 -26.73 15.32 -2.92
CA PHE A 30 -27.09 14.29 -1.92
C PHE A 30 -28.60 14.07 -1.73
N GLY A 31 -29.47 14.96 -2.24
CA GLY A 31 -30.91 14.99 -1.98
C GLY A 31 -31.83 14.43 -3.07
N GLY A 32 -31.31 13.63 -4.02
CA GLY A 32 -32.12 12.91 -5.01
C GLY A 32 -32.39 11.47 -4.56
N GLY A 33 -33.57 11.21 -3.99
CA GLY A 33 -33.91 9.94 -3.36
C GLY A 33 -34.06 8.71 -4.27
N GLY A 34 -33.85 7.54 -3.65
CA GLY A 34 -34.61 6.31 -3.90
C GLY A 34 -34.17 5.39 -5.04
N GLY A 35 -33.60 4.23 -4.67
CA GLY A 35 -33.76 2.98 -5.43
C GLY A 35 -32.53 2.45 -6.18
N HIS A 36 -31.87 1.44 -5.58
CA HIS A 36 -31.17 0.29 -6.18
C HIS A 36 -30.48 0.41 -7.55
N GLY A 37 -29.17 0.14 -7.55
CA GLY A 37 -28.52 -0.60 -8.64
C GLY A 37 -27.44 0.17 -9.41
N HIS A 38 -26.18 -0.06 -9.02
CA HIS A 38 -24.94 0.07 -9.81
C HIS A 38 -24.95 0.99 -11.04
N GLY A 39 -24.69 2.28 -10.81
CA GLY A 39 -24.45 3.26 -11.86
C GLY A 39 -22.99 3.29 -12.34
N HIS A 40 -22.74 2.65 -13.48
CA HIS A 40 -21.77 3.15 -14.46
C HIS A 40 -22.36 4.41 -15.11
N GLY A 41 -21.69 5.55 -15.01
CA GLY A 41 -22.12 6.79 -15.65
C GLY A 41 -20.92 7.71 -15.87
N GLY A 42 -20.47 7.79 -17.11
CA GLY A 42 -19.34 8.59 -17.53
C GLY A 42 -19.59 10.10 -17.50
N GLY A 43 -18.50 10.84 -17.29
CA GLY A 43 -18.37 12.28 -17.51
C GLY A 43 -16.89 12.61 -17.60
N GLY A 44 -16.46 13.12 -18.76
CA GLY A 44 -15.07 13.11 -19.21
C GLY A 44 -14.13 14.10 -18.53
N GLY A 45 -12.87 13.68 -18.44
CA GLY A 45 -11.69 14.49 -18.19
C GLY A 45 -10.47 13.65 -18.54
N GLY A 46 -9.77 13.99 -19.62
CA GLY A 46 -8.58 13.28 -20.06
C GLY A 46 -7.46 13.41 -19.02
N GLY A 47 -7.24 12.36 -18.24
CA GLY A 47 -6.10 12.19 -17.35
C GLY A 47 -5.38 10.92 -17.75
N ALA A 48 -4.05 10.99 -17.85
CA ALA A 48 -3.20 9.84 -18.09
C ALA A 48 -3.63 8.65 -17.21
N GLN A 49 -3.69 7.47 -17.81
CA GLN A 49 -3.97 6.23 -17.10
C GLN A 49 -2.76 5.91 -16.21
N GLU A 50 -2.65 6.58 -15.07
CA GLU A 50 -1.70 6.24 -14.03
C GLU A 50 -1.99 4.79 -13.65
N SER A 51 -0.98 3.93 -13.78
CA SER A 51 -1.11 2.53 -13.41
C SER A 51 -1.40 2.49 -11.92
N GLN A 52 -2.63 2.15 -11.56
CA GLN A 52 -3.04 2.04 -10.15
C GLN A 52 -2.18 0.96 -9.48
N ASN A 53 -1.72 1.23 -8.25
CA ASN A 53 -0.96 0.27 -7.47
C ASN A 53 -1.75 -1.04 -7.31
N VAL A 54 -1.03 -2.17 -7.29
CA VAL A 54 -1.64 -3.47 -7.01
C VAL A 54 -2.21 -3.44 -5.58
N PRO A 55 -3.40 -4.01 -5.34
CA PRO A 55 -3.99 -4.08 -4.00
C PRO A 55 -3.02 -4.71 -2.98
N SER A 56 -2.90 -4.10 -1.80
CA SER A 56 -2.09 -4.64 -0.70
C SER A 56 -2.74 -5.82 0.04
N GLU A 57 -3.95 -6.21 -0.36
CA GLU A 57 -4.69 -7.33 0.21
C GLU A 57 -4.10 -8.68 -0.24
N PRO A 58 -4.03 -9.68 0.66
CA PRO A 58 -3.47 -10.99 0.35
C PRO A 58 -4.37 -11.84 -0.56
N SER A 59 -5.62 -11.44 -0.80
CA SER A 59 -6.62 -12.21 -1.54
C SER A 59 -6.18 -12.57 -2.97
N PHE A 60 -5.48 -11.67 -3.65
CA PHE A 60 -4.90 -11.93 -4.97
C PHE A 60 -3.91 -13.09 -4.91
N TYR A 61 -2.98 -13.06 -3.95
CA TYR A 61 -1.99 -14.12 -3.76
C TYR A 61 -2.64 -15.45 -3.36
N GLN A 62 -3.55 -15.44 -2.38
CA GLN A 62 -4.25 -16.64 -1.90
C GLN A 62 -4.97 -17.37 -3.04
N THR A 63 -5.70 -16.63 -3.87
CA THR A 63 -6.41 -17.18 -5.04
C THR A 63 -5.46 -17.88 -6.02
N HIS A 64 -4.25 -17.36 -6.22
CA HIS A 64 -3.25 -17.99 -7.08
C HIS A 64 -2.61 -19.20 -6.42
N PHE A 65 -2.24 -19.08 -5.14
CA PHE A 65 -1.63 -20.15 -4.36
C PHE A 65 -2.55 -21.39 -4.28
N GLU A 66 -3.83 -21.21 -4.00
CA GLU A 66 -4.83 -22.30 -3.89
C GLU A 66 -5.05 -23.04 -5.22
N ARG A 67 -4.81 -22.40 -6.36
CA ARG A 67 -4.95 -23.02 -7.69
C ARG A 67 -3.75 -23.89 -8.07
N MET A 68 -2.63 -23.77 -7.37
CA MET A 68 -1.42 -24.52 -7.68
C MET A 68 -1.44 -25.88 -7.00
N HIS A 69 -1.37 -26.94 -7.79
CA HIS A 69 -1.24 -28.30 -7.26
C HIS A 69 0.23 -28.64 -7.01
N CYS A 70 0.55 -29.05 -5.79
CA CYS A 70 1.86 -29.58 -5.43
C CYS A 70 1.68 -30.63 -4.32
N ASP A 71 2.25 -31.81 -4.51
CA ASP A 71 2.21 -32.94 -3.58
C ASP A 71 3.31 -32.87 -2.50
N LYS A 72 4.21 -31.90 -2.62
CA LYS A 72 5.36 -31.68 -1.73
C LYS A 72 5.30 -30.30 -1.08
N TYR A 73 6.29 -29.45 -1.35
CA TYR A 73 6.37 -28.10 -0.84
C TYR A 73 6.14 -27.09 -1.95
N LEU A 74 5.06 -26.30 -1.84
CA LEU A 74 4.78 -25.18 -2.72
C LEU A 74 5.48 -23.92 -2.18
N CYS A 75 6.42 -23.38 -2.95
CA CYS A 75 7.15 -22.18 -2.59
C CYS A 75 6.21 -20.96 -2.57
N PRO A 76 6.10 -20.21 -1.45
CA PRO A 76 5.18 -19.08 -1.37
C PRO A 76 5.56 -17.95 -2.33
N ASP A 77 6.85 -17.68 -2.52
CA ASP A 77 7.26 -16.51 -3.29
C ASP A 77 7.24 -16.73 -4.81
N THR A 78 7.36 -17.99 -5.25
CA THR A 78 7.55 -18.34 -6.67
C THR A 78 6.53 -19.33 -7.21
N LEU A 79 5.69 -19.90 -6.34
CA LEU A 79 4.74 -20.97 -6.68
C LEU A 79 5.39 -22.21 -7.32
N ALA A 80 6.68 -22.43 -7.07
CA ALA A 80 7.41 -23.60 -7.54
C ALA A 80 7.11 -24.80 -6.63
N CYS A 81 6.89 -25.98 -7.20
CA CYS A 81 6.74 -27.22 -6.44
C CYS A 81 8.11 -27.88 -6.27
N VAL A 82 8.59 -27.99 -5.02
CA VAL A 82 9.92 -28.52 -4.68
C VAL A 82 9.85 -29.54 -3.55
N HIS A 83 10.97 -30.23 -3.30
CA HIS A 83 11.05 -31.24 -2.23
C HIS A 83 11.16 -30.65 -0.82
N PHE A 84 11.93 -29.58 -0.63
CA PHE A 84 12.20 -28.97 0.67
C PHE A 84 12.15 -27.44 0.58
N PRO A 85 11.83 -26.71 1.66
CA PRO A 85 11.75 -25.24 1.64
C PRO A 85 13.02 -24.55 1.14
N HIS A 86 14.21 -25.02 1.54
CA HIS A 86 15.47 -24.48 1.05
C HIS A 86 15.71 -24.73 -0.44
N HIS A 87 14.96 -25.61 -1.13
CA HIS A 87 15.04 -25.77 -2.58
C HIS A 87 14.30 -24.71 -3.36
N CYS A 88 13.50 -23.86 -2.71
CA CYS A 88 12.77 -22.80 -3.40
C CYS A 88 13.72 -21.87 -4.16
N PRO A 89 13.41 -21.51 -5.42
CA PRO A 89 14.16 -20.49 -6.13
C PRO A 89 13.88 -19.12 -5.51
N CYS A 90 14.79 -18.18 -5.80
CA CYS A 90 14.52 -16.77 -5.56
C CYS A 90 13.63 -16.22 -6.69
N PRO A 91 12.68 -15.31 -6.43
CA PRO A 91 11.78 -14.85 -7.47
C PRO A 91 12.49 -14.04 -8.57
N TRP A 92 13.64 -13.42 -8.27
CA TRP A 92 14.46 -12.70 -9.25
C TRP A 92 15.90 -13.21 -9.27
N PRO A 93 16.18 -14.42 -9.77
CA PRO A 93 17.51 -15.05 -9.68
C PRO A 93 18.61 -14.27 -10.43
N ALA A 94 18.24 -13.43 -11.40
CA ALA A 94 19.17 -12.52 -12.06
C ALA A 94 19.70 -11.45 -11.09
N ASN A 95 18.88 -10.99 -10.15
CA ASN A 95 19.14 -9.85 -9.26
C ASN A 95 19.35 -10.25 -7.80
N GLU A 96 19.14 -11.52 -7.45
CA GLU A 96 19.18 -12.01 -6.08
C GLU A 96 20.14 -13.20 -5.94
N ASP A 97 20.82 -13.24 -4.81
CA ASP A 97 21.58 -14.38 -4.34
C ASP A 97 20.76 -15.15 -3.29
N LYS A 98 20.81 -16.47 -3.38
CA LYS A 98 20.14 -17.38 -2.45
C LYS A 98 21.09 -17.83 -1.36
N PHE A 99 20.66 -17.72 -0.10
CA PHE A 99 21.41 -18.23 1.05
C PHE A 99 20.53 -19.11 1.92
N GLU A 100 21.07 -20.23 2.38
CA GLU A 100 20.40 -21.11 3.34
C GLU A 100 20.63 -20.63 4.77
N THR A 101 19.60 -20.67 5.60
CA THR A 101 19.71 -20.41 7.04
C THR A 101 19.83 -21.73 7.80
N GLY A 102 20.30 -21.69 9.04
CA GLY A 102 20.55 -22.90 9.85
C GLY A 102 19.33 -23.77 10.12
N GLU A 103 18.12 -23.31 9.80
CA GLU A 103 16.84 -23.99 10.04
C GLU A 103 16.23 -24.61 8.77
N GLY A 104 17.01 -24.74 7.69
CA GLY A 104 16.49 -25.29 6.43
C GLY A 104 15.55 -24.34 5.68
N HIS A 105 15.55 -23.06 6.06
CA HIS A 105 14.93 -21.99 5.32
C HIS A 105 15.94 -21.36 4.36
N ARG A 106 15.45 -20.61 3.37
CA ARG A 106 16.28 -19.83 2.45
C ARG A 106 15.87 -18.38 2.48
N ILE A 107 16.85 -17.50 2.34
CA ILE A 107 16.65 -16.07 2.10
C ILE A 107 17.14 -15.71 0.69
N CYS A 108 16.48 -14.73 0.09
CA CYS A 108 16.86 -14.13 -1.18
C CYS A 108 17.31 -12.71 -0.90
N VAL A 109 18.55 -12.39 -1.25
CA VAL A 109 19.16 -11.11 -0.95
C VAL A 109 19.57 -10.46 -2.26
N SER A 110 19.20 -9.20 -2.45
CA SER A 110 19.61 -8.45 -3.64
C SER A 110 21.13 -8.47 -3.81
N LYS A 111 21.58 -8.74 -5.03
CA LYS A 111 22.98 -8.63 -5.45
C LYS A 111 23.50 -7.19 -5.41
N GLY A 112 22.60 -6.19 -5.35
CA GLY A 112 22.85 -4.75 -5.50
C GLY A 112 23.68 -4.08 -4.39
N GLY A 113 24.70 -4.76 -3.86
CA GLY A 113 25.78 -4.13 -3.12
C GLY A 113 26.65 -3.25 -4.04
N PHE A 114 27.43 -2.36 -3.44
CA PHE A 114 28.41 -1.53 -4.16
C PHE A 114 29.57 -2.34 -4.71
N LYS A 115 29.73 -3.60 -4.25
CA LYS A 115 30.79 -4.53 -4.67
C LYS A 115 30.27 -5.97 -4.75
N GLU A 116 30.87 -6.75 -5.65
CA GLU A 116 30.66 -8.19 -5.74
C GLU A 116 30.96 -8.88 -4.39
N GLY A 117 30.14 -9.85 -3.99
CA GLY A 117 30.28 -10.57 -2.73
C GLY A 117 29.88 -9.80 -1.46
N GLU A 118 29.46 -8.53 -1.58
CA GLU A 118 29.03 -7.74 -0.42
C GLU A 118 27.78 -8.32 0.26
N ALA A 119 26.83 -8.82 -0.52
CA ALA A 119 25.62 -9.49 -0.01
C ALA A 119 25.99 -10.70 0.85
N ALA A 120 26.86 -11.59 0.35
CA ALA A 120 27.33 -12.75 1.09
C ALA A 120 28.05 -12.36 2.40
N ARG A 121 28.90 -11.32 2.35
CA ARG A 121 29.57 -10.78 3.54
C ARG A 121 28.56 -10.28 4.58
N LYS A 122 27.53 -9.54 4.16
CA LYS A 122 26.47 -9.02 5.06
C LYS A 122 25.67 -10.16 5.67
N VAL A 123 25.30 -11.17 4.89
CA VAL A 123 24.61 -12.37 5.40
C VAL A 123 25.46 -13.08 6.45
N GLU A 124 26.77 -13.20 6.22
CA GLU A 124 27.67 -13.84 7.18
C GLU A 124 27.84 -13.04 8.48
N LEU A 125 27.92 -11.71 8.39
CA LEU A 125 27.91 -10.84 9.57
C LEU A 125 26.57 -10.94 10.32
N ALA A 126 25.45 -11.02 9.61
CA ALA A 126 24.12 -11.19 10.21
C ALA A 126 24.04 -12.47 11.04
N ARG A 127 24.55 -13.58 10.51
CA ARG A 127 24.60 -14.87 11.22
C ARG A 127 25.42 -14.80 12.51
N LYS A 128 26.44 -13.93 12.55
CA LYS A 128 27.29 -13.71 13.73
C LYS A 128 26.73 -12.66 14.69
N GLY A 129 25.62 -12.00 14.34
CA GLY A 129 25.08 -10.87 15.11
C GLY A 129 25.98 -9.62 15.04
N MET A 130 26.68 -9.41 13.93
CA MET A 130 27.71 -8.37 13.74
C MET A 130 27.38 -7.38 12.60
N LEU A 131 26.09 -7.22 12.27
CA LEU A 131 25.64 -6.24 11.25
C LEU A 131 25.57 -4.81 11.80
#